data_AF-A0A2J8R0Y2-F1
#
_entry.id   AF-A0A2J8R0Y2-F1
#
_cell.length_a   1.000
_cell.length_b   1.000
_cell.length_c   1.000
_cell.angle_alpha   90.00
_cell.angle_beta   90.00
_cell.angle_gamma   90.00
#
_symmetry.space_group_name_H-M   'P 1'
#
loop_
_entity.id
_entity.type
_entity.pdbx_description
1 polymer ?
#
loop_
_entity_poly.entity_id
_entity_poly.type
_entity_poly.pdbx_seq_one_letter_code
_entity_poly.pdbx_strand_id
1 'polypeptide(L)'
;MREIVHIQAGQCGNQIGTKFWEVISDEHGIDPAGGYVGDSALQLERISVYYNESSSQKYVPRAALVDLEPGTMDSVRSGPFGQLFRPDNFIFGQTGAGNNWAKGASSSRTRWAAARARAWARCSSARSVRSSRTAS
;
A
#
# COMPACT_ATOMS: atom_id res chain seq x y z
N MET A 1 -16.23 -9.87 3.97
CA MET A 1 -15.24 -9.20 4.83
C MET A 1 -14.87 -7.86 4.20
N ARG A 2 -14.72 -6.78 4.99
CA ARG A 2 -14.43 -5.44 4.45
C ARG A 2 -12.92 -5.26 4.33
N GLU A 3 -12.44 -4.90 3.14
CA GLU A 3 -11.03 -4.65 2.85
C GLU A 3 -10.80 -3.15 2.74
N ILE A 4 -9.70 -2.65 3.30
CA ILE A 4 -9.31 -1.24 3.20
C ILE A 4 -8.02 -1.16 2.38
N VAL A 5 -8.00 -0.25 1.40
CA VAL A 5 -6.77 0.09 0.69
C VAL A 5 -6.29 1.45 1.20
N HIS A 6 -5.08 1.47 1.73
CA HIS A 6 -4.40 2.70 2.13
C HIS A 6 -3.72 3.33 0.92
N ILE A 7 -3.94 4.64 0.71
CA ILE A 7 -3.20 5.39 -0.32
C ILE A 7 -2.48 6.53 0.39
N GLN A 8 -1.18 6.58 0.23
CA GLN A 8 -0.32 7.64 0.74
C GLN A 8 0.28 8.39 -0.43
N ALA A 9 0.30 9.72 -0.33
CA ALA A 9 0.72 10.59 -1.41
C ALA A 9 1.64 11.72 -0.94
N GLY A 10 2.70 11.93 -1.70
CA GLY A 10 3.71 12.96 -1.47
C GLY A 10 4.61 12.67 -0.27
N GLN A 11 5.61 13.52 -0.08
CA GLN A 11 6.66 13.33 0.93
C GLN A 11 6.10 13.15 2.34
N CYS A 12 5.25 14.07 2.80
CA CYS A 12 4.65 14.02 4.14
C CYS A 12 3.76 12.77 4.32
N GLY A 13 2.89 12.49 3.34
CA GLY A 13 2.00 11.32 3.40
C GLY A 13 2.76 10.00 3.43
N ASN A 14 3.88 9.90 2.69
CA ASN A 14 4.73 8.73 2.70
C ASN A 14 5.48 8.54 4.03
N GLN A 15 5.94 9.62 4.67
CA GLN A 15 6.60 9.55 5.98
C GLN A 15 5.64 9.09 7.08
N ILE A 16 4.45 9.71 7.16
CA ILE A 16 3.42 9.33 8.13
C ILE A 16 2.92 7.92 7.86
N GLY A 17 2.68 7.57 6.59
CA GLY A 17 2.26 6.23 6.19
C GLY A 17 3.28 5.17 6.61
N THR A 18 4.58 5.44 6.46
CA THR A 18 5.63 4.51 6.92
C THR A 18 5.55 4.26 8.42
N LYS A 19 5.37 5.32 9.24
CA LYS A 19 5.18 5.17 10.69
C LYS A 19 3.89 4.47 11.06
N PHE A 20 2.80 4.72 10.34
CA PHE A 20 1.56 3.99 10.53
C PHE A 20 1.74 2.48 10.30
N TRP A 21 2.43 2.10 9.22
CA TRP A 21 2.68 0.70 8.89
C TRP A 21 3.63 0.01 9.87
N GLU A 22 4.60 0.73 10.44
CA GLU A 22 5.43 0.23 11.55
C GLU A 22 4.53 -0.16 12.75
N VAL A 23 3.73 0.78 13.25
CA VAL A 23 2.92 0.59 14.45
C VAL A 23 1.89 -0.55 14.27
N ILE A 24 1.19 -0.58 13.14
CA ILE A 24 0.19 -1.61 12.90
C ILE A 24 0.83 -2.98 12.63
N SER A 25 2.05 -3.03 12.10
CA SER A 25 2.78 -4.30 11.94
C SER A 25 3.16 -4.85 13.32
N ASP A 26 3.65 -3.99 14.21
CA ASP A 26 4.00 -4.37 15.59
C ASP A 26 2.76 -4.85 16.37
N GLU A 27 1.63 -4.14 16.26
CA GLU A 27 0.36 -4.54 16.92
C GLU A 27 -0.13 -5.93 16.46
N HIS A 28 0.04 -6.23 15.16
CA HIS A 28 -0.37 -7.51 14.57
C HIS A 28 0.73 -8.59 14.61
N GLY A 29 1.89 -8.30 15.20
CA GLY A 29 3.01 -9.25 15.28
C GLY A 29 3.58 -9.62 13.90
N ILE A 30 3.62 -8.68 12.96
CA ILE A 30 4.18 -8.86 11.62
C ILE A 30 5.60 -8.31 11.58
N ASP A 31 6.55 -9.16 11.21
CA ASP A 31 7.93 -8.77 11.05
C ASP A 31 8.15 -7.92 9.78
N PRO A 32 9.30 -7.24 9.65
CA PRO A 32 9.61 -6.46 8.45
C PRO A 32 9.70 -7.24 7.14
N ALA A 33 9.83 -8.57 7.21
CA ALA A 33 9.83 -9.47 6.04
C ALA A 33 8.41 -9.96 5.67
N GLY A 34 7.40 -9.58 6.46
CA GLY A 34 5.99 -9.95 6.32
C GLY A 34 5.61 -11.28 6.97
N GLY A 35 6.47 -11.89 7.77
CA GLY A 35 6.18 -13.09 8.56
C GLY A 35 5.41 -12.76 9.84
N TYR A 36 4.52 -13.67 10.27
CA TYR A 36 3.85 -13.55 11.56
C TYR A 36 4.70 -14.17 12.67
N VAL A 37 5.02 -13.38 13.68
CA VAL A 37 5.82 -13.74 14.87
C VAL A 37 5.04 -13.51 16.18
N GLY A 38 3.76 -13.16 16.08
CA GLY A 38 2.89 -12.94 17.23
C GLY A 38 2.50 -14.21 17.98
N ASP A 39 2.00 -14.03 19.19
CA ASP A 39 1.61 -15.08 20.13
C ASP A 39 0.09 -15.19 20.32
N SER A 40 -0.69 -14.25 19.79
CA SER A 40 -2.12 -14.15 20.03
C SER A 40 -2.96 -14.36 18.76
N ALA A 41 -3.87 -15.33 18.80
CA ALA A 41 -4.80 -15.58 17.69
C ALA A 41 -5.71 -14.37 17.35
N LEU A 42 -5.91 -13.45 18.30
CA LEU A 42 -6.68 -12.21 18.09
C LEU A 42 -5.98 -11.27 17.09
N GLN A 43 -4.64 -11.31 17.00
CA GLN A 43 -3.89 -10.49 16.04
C GLN A 43 -4.20 -10.91 14.59
N LEU A 44 -4.58 -12.17 14.36
CA LEU A 44 -4.91 -12.69 13.04
C LEU A 44 -6.38 -12.56 12.65
N GLU A 45 -7.29 -12.38 13.62
CA GLU A 45 -8.75 -12.43 13.39
C GLU A 45 -9.22 -11.43 12.31
N ARG A 46 -8.56 -10.28 12.19
CA ARG A 46 -8.92 -9.20 11.23
C ARG A 46 -7.76 -8.65 10.42
N ILE A 47 -6.67 -9.40 10.33
CA ILE A 47 -5.46 -8.95 9.61
C ILE A 47 -5.72 -8.73 8.12
N SER A 48 -6.67 -9.47 7.54
CA SER A 48 -7.09 -9.39 6.13
C SER A 48 -7.66 -8.01 5.72
N VAL A 49 -8.06 -7.17 6.68
CA VAL A 49 -8.54 -5.81 6.43
C VAL A 49 -7.45 -4.94 5.82
N TYR A 50 -6.24 -5.02 6.38
CA TYR A 50 -5.09 -4.20 5.97
C TYR A 50 -4.05 -4.98 5.16
N TYR A 51 -3.96 -6.29 5.34
CA TYR A 51 -2.97 -7.14 4.68
C TYR A 51 -3.59 -8.09 3.67
N ASN A 52 -2.82 -8.43 2.65
CA ASN A 52 -3.01 -9.61 1.82
C ASN A 52 -2.14 -10.74 2.37
N GLU A 53 -2.75 -11.88 2.64
CA GLU A 53 -2.00 -13.11 2.88
C GLU A 53 -1.56 -13.70 1.53
N SER A 54 -0.26 -13.97 1.41
CA SER A 54 0.33 -14.69 0.28
C SER A 54 0.43 -16.18 0.60
N SER A 55 0.50 -17.02 -0.42
CA SER A 55 0.64 -18.49 -0.29
C SER A 55 1.85 -18.96 0.52
N SER A 56 2.82 -18.08 0.78
CA SER A 56 4.02 -18.33 1.59
C SER A 56 3.88 -17.88 3.04
N GLN A 57 2.64 -17.72 3.56
CA GLN A 57 2.35 -17.15 4.88
C GLN A 57 2.98 -15.77 5.11
N LYS A 58 3.12 -15.00 4.02
CA LYS A 58 3.61 -13.63 4.05
C LYS A 58 2.46 -12.65 3.97
N TYR A 59 2.43 -11.69 4.89
CA TYR A 59 1.46 -10.62 4.95
C TYR A 59 2.00 -9.38 4.23
N VAL A 60 1.27 -8.93 3.21
CA VAL A 60 1.65 -7.78 2.39
C VAL A 60 0.61 -6.66 2.57
N PRO A 61 1.02 -5.45 2.98
CA PRO A 61 0.14 -4.29 3.12
C PRO A 61 -0.66 -3.99 1.85
N ARG A 62 -1.95 -3.67 2.03
CA ARG A 62 -2.82 -3.09 1.01
C ARG A 62 -2.57 -1.58 0.89
N ALA A 63 -1.33 -1.21 0.56
CA ALA A 63 -0.92 0.17 0.42
C ALA A 63 -0.53 0.51 -1.02
N ALA A 64 -0.86 1.72 -1.48
CA ALA A 64 -0.30 2.33 -2.68
C ALA A 64 0.47 3.59 -2.28
N LEU A 65 1.74 3.66 -2.69
CA LEU A 65 2.64 4.75 -2.37
C LEU A 65 2.81 5.61 -3.61
N VAL A 66 2.33 6.84 -3.56
CA VAL A 66 2.36 7.77 -4.68
C VAL A 66 3.30 8.92 -4.35
N ASP A 67 4.28 9.18 -5.21
CA ASP A 67 5.08 10.40 -5.12
C ASP A 67 5.36 10.94 -6.54
N LEU A 68 5.72 12.20 -6.65
CA LEU A 68 6.24 12.77 -7.89
C LEU A 68 7.77 12.88 -7.87
N GLU A 69 8.38 12.64 -6.70
CA GLU A 69 9.82 12.69 -6.48
C GLU A 69 10.37 11.30 -6.15
N PRO A 70 11.41 10.84 -6.87
CA PRO A 70 11.96 9.50 -6.65
C PRO A 70 12.67 9.38 -5.30
N GLY A 71 13.21 10.48 -4.75
CA GLY A 71 13.99 10.45 -3.50
C GLY A 71 13.19 9.99 -2.27
N THR A 72 11.88 10.22 -2.23
CA THR A 72 11.04 9.72 -1.13
C THR A 72 11.00 8.19 -1.11
N MET A 73 11.08 7.54 -2.27
CA MET A 73 11.00 6.08 -2.34
C MET A 73 12.21 5.39 -1.76
N ASP A 74 13.41 5.92 -2.05
CA ASP A 74 14.64 5.39 -1.48
C ASP A 74 14.61 5.50 0.04
N SER A 75 14.06 6.61 0.56
CA SER A 75 13.84 6.80 2.00
C SER A 75 12.92 5.73 2.58
N VAL A 76 11.75 5.48 1.97
CA VAL A 76 10.80 4.46 2.45
C VAL A 76 11.40 3.05 2.36
N ARG A 77 12.11 2.73 1.27
CA ARG A 77 12.71 1.40 1.06
C ARG A 77 13.88 1.14 2.01
N SER A 78 14.65 2.17 2.35
CA SER A 78 15.72 2.10 3.34
C SER A 78 15.20 2.00 4.78
N GLY A 79 13.91 2.28 4.99
CA GLY A 79 13.27 2.17 6.29
C GLY A 79 13.15 0.73 6.77
N PRO A 80 12.89 0.53 8.09
CA PRO A 80 12.85 -0.80 8.71
C PRO A 80 11.85 -1.73 8.02
N PHE A 81 10.65 -1.23 7.67
CA PHE A 81 9.60 -1.98 6.98
C PHE A 81 9.58 -1.73 5.46
N GLY A 82 10.67 -1.23 4.88
CA GLY A 82 10.73 -0.94 3.44
C GLY A 82 10.53 -2.17 2.55
N GLN A 83 10.95 -3.35 3.03
CA GLN A 83 10.81 -4.64 2.34
C GLN A 83 9.41 -5.24 2.42
N LEU A 84 8.56 -4.73 3.32
CA LEU A 84 7.20 -5.19 3.50
C LEU A 84 6.32 -4.81 2.29
N PHE A 85 6.60 -3.67 1.66
CA PHE A 85 5.86 -3.19 0.50
C PHE A 85 6.35 -3.84 -0.79
N ARG A 86 5.41 -4.25 -1.65
CA ARG A 86 5.77 -4.74 -2.99
C ARG A 86 6.28 -3.60 -3.86
N PRO A 87 7.35 -3.80 -4.65
CA PRO A 87 7.82 -2.81 -5.63
C PRO A 87 6.71 -2.29 -6.57
N ASP A 88 5.75 -3.14 -6.93
CA ASP A 88 4.61 -2.79 -7.78
C ASP A 88 3.64 -1.74 -7.21
N ASN A 89 3.68 -1.54 -5.89
CA ASN A 89 2.81 -0.62 -5.17
C ASN A 89 3.37 0.81 -5.14
N PHE A 90 4.62 0.99 -5.56
CA PHE A 90 5.24 2.30 -5.66
C PHE A 90 4.95 2.92 -7.02
N ILE A 91 4.40 4.13 -7.00
CA ILE A 91 4.01 4.88 -8.18
C ILE A 91 4.67 6.25 -8.07
N PHE A 92 5.67 6.49 -8.92
CA PHE A 92 6.49 7.68 -8.82
C PHE A 92 6.57 8.46 -10.12
N GLY A 93 6.82 9.76 -9.99
CA GLY A 93 7.18 10.67 -11.07
C GLY A 93 8.68 10.83 -11.25
N GLN A 94 9.07 11.45 -12.37
CA GLN A 94 10.43 11.94 -12.59
C GLN A 94 10.54 13.44 -12.29
N THR A 95 9.43 14.11 -11.97
CA THR A 95 9.38 15.56 -11.82
C THR A 95 8.43 15.92 -10.69
N GLY A 96 8.97 16.56 -9.64
CA GLY A 96 8.19 17.03 -8.51
C GLY A 96 7.18 18.12 -8.88
N ALA A 97 6.13 18.22 -8.07
CA ALA A 97 5.14 19.31 -8.18
C ALA A 97 5.72 20.66 -7.75
N GLY A 98 6.80 20.70 -6.96
CA GLY A 98 7.44 21.93 -6.51
C GLY A 98 6.49 22.85 -5.76
N ASN A 99 5.68 22.29 -4.85
CA ASN A 99 4.64 22.99 -4.10
C ASN A 99 3.59 23.73 -4.94
N ASN A 100 3.48 23.42 -6.24
CA ASN A 100 2.45 23.94 -7.12
C ASN A 100 1.30 22.94 -7.27
N TRP A 101 0.13 23.32 -6.75
CA TRP A 101 -1.07 22.48 -6.79
C TRP A 101 -1.53 22.16 -8.21
N ALA A 102 -1.50 23.12 -9.14
CA ALA A 102 -1.94 22.91 -10.52
C ALA A 102 -1.04 21.90 -11.26
N LYS A 103 0.27 22.00 -11.03
CA LYS A 103 1.23 21.02 -11.56
C LYS A 103 0.99 19.64 -10.96
N GLY A 104 0.76 19.56 -9.65
CA GLY A 104 0.40 18.33 -8.95
C GLY A 104 -0.87 17.69 -9.49
N ALA A 105 -1.98 18.42 -9.55
CA ALA A 105 -3.28 17.91 -9.99
C ALA A 105 -3.29 17.43 -11.45
N SER A 106 -2.53 18.09 -12.33
CA SER A 106 -2.45 17.73 -13.75
C SER A 106 -1.56 16.51 -13.98
N SER A 107 -0.36 16.51 -13.40
CA SER A 107 0.64 15.45 -13.60
C SER A 107 0.36 14.16 -12.82
N SER A 108 -0.42 14.25 -11.73
CA SER A 108 -0.77 13.09 -10.89
C SER A 108 -2.05 12.39 -11.32
N ARG A 109 -2.91 12.99 -12.15
CA ARG A 109 -4.24 12.44 -12.48
C ARG A 109 -4.20 11.01 -13.02
N THR A 110 -3.29 10.73 -13.96
CA THR A 110 -3.08 9.38 -14.52
C THR A 110 -2.47 8.43 -13.49
N ARG A 111 -1.62 8.94 -12.59
CA ARG A 111 -0.97 8.15 -11.53
C ARG A 111 -1.96 7.76 -10.43
N TRP A 112 -2.89 8.64 -10.07
CA TRP A 112 -4.00 8.33 -9.17
C TRP A 112 -4.94 7.28 -9.75
N ALA A 113 -5.21 7.33 -11.06
CA ALA A 113 -5.97 6.29 -11.74
C ALA A 113 -5.23 4.94 -11.69
N ALA A 114 -3.91 4.92 -11.92
CA ALA A 114 -3.09 3.72 -11.80
C ALA A 114 -3.04 3.17 -10.36
N ALA A 115 -2.89 4.04 -9.36
CA ALA A 115 -2.91 3.67 -7.95
C ALA A 115 -4.23 3.01 -7.58
N ARG A 116 -5.34 3.66 -7.96
CA ARG A 116 -6.69 3.13 -7.72
C ARG A 116 -6.93 1.81 -8.46
N ALA A 117 -6.49 1.67 -9.71
CA ALA A 117 -6.65 0.43 -10.46
C ALA A 117 -5.83 -0.73 -9.86
N ARG A 118 -4.57 -0.49 -9.47
CA ARG A 118 -3.69 -1.50 -8.85
C ARG A 118 -4.17 -1.92 -7.47
N ALA A 119 -4.61 -0.95 -6.66
CA ALA A 119 -5.27 -1.18 -5.39
C ALA A 119 -6.55 -2.02 -5.54
N TRP A 120 -7.42 -1.62 -6.47
CA TRP A 120 -8.70 -2.26 -6.74
C TRP A 120 -8.53 -3.70 -7.22
N ALA A 121 -7.58 -3.97 -8.11
CA ALA A 121 -7.32 -5.31 -8.63
C ALA A 121 -6.92 -6.34 -7.54
N ARG A 122 -6.45 -5.88 -6.37
CA ARG A 122 -5.99 -6.73 -5.27
C ARG A 122 -7.04 -6.96 -4.18
N CYS A 123 -8.15 -6.21 -4.17
CA CYS A 123 -9.30 -6.55 -3.33
C CYS A 123 -9.95 -7.85 -3.82
N SER A 124 -10.14 -8.81 -2.92
CA SER A 124 -10.86 -10.05 -3.21
C SER A 124 -12.35 -9.77 -3.51
N SER A 125 -12.94 -8.81 -2.81
CA SER A 125 -14.30 -8.30 -3.05
C SER A 125 -14.47 -7.68 -4.45
N ALA A 126 -13.47 -6.94 -4.93
CA ALA A 126 -13.46 -6.32 -6.25
C ALA A 126 -13.30 -7.34 -7.39
N ARG A 127 -12.58 -8.45 -7.15
CA ARG A 127 -12.45 -9.57 -8.10
C ARG A 127 -13.78 -10.32 -8.31
N SER A 128 -14.55 -10.52 -7.24
CA SER A 128 -15.91 -11.08 -7.30
C SER A 128 -16.85 -10.24 -8.20
N VAL A 129 -16.78 -8.91 -8.11
CA VAL A 129 -17.55 -8.00 -8.98
C VAL A 129 -17.06 -8.02 -10.44
N ARG A 130 -15.78 -8.34 -10.67
CA ARG A 130 -15.23 -8.47 -12.03
C ARG A 130 -15.65 -9.77 -12.69
N SER A 131 -15.69 -10.89 -11.97
CA SER A 131 -16.14 -12.17 -12.53
C SER A 131 -17.63 -12.18 -12.88
N SER A 132 -18.46 -11.44 -12.14
CA SER A 132 -19.89 -11.31 -12.47
C SER A 132 -20.16 -10.43 -13.69
N ARG A 133 -19.25 -9.52 -14.05
CA ARG A 133 -19.37 -8.66 -15.26
C ARG A 133 -18.84 -9.29 -16.53
N THR A 134 -18.00 -10.31 -16.45
CA THR A 134 -17.51 -11.06 -17.62
C THR A 134 -18.34 -12.32 -17.93
N ALA A 135 -19.33 -12.61 -17.09
CA ALA A 135 -20.24 -13.76 -17.24
C ALA A 135 -21.63 -13.35 -17.77
N SER A 136 -21.74 -12.20 -18.46
CA SER A 136 -22.95 -11.70 -19.10
C SER A 136 -22.68 -11.31 -20.55
#